data_AF-A0A7C1Y059-F1
#
_entry.id   AF-A0A7C1Y059-F1
#
_cell.length_a   1.000
_cell.length_b   1.000
_cell.length_c   1.000
_cell.angle_alpha   90.00
_cell.angle_beta   90.00
_cell.angle_gamma   90.00
#
_symmetry.space_group_name_H-M   'P 1'
#
loop_
_entity.id
_entity.type
_entity.pdbx_description
1 polymer ?
#
loop_
_entity_poly.entity_id
_entity_poly.type
_entity_poly.pdbx_seq_one_letter_code
_entity_poly.pdbx_strand_id
1 'polypeptide(L)'
;MTEELTKEERVLRMMKKVLTNVARDTHAKWGSAHPLSQETVEGIRDCLALIVARERELAEEHGRPMNMRPRFIDEPQKEVVVPIDKASLRGGKQTD
;
A
#
# COMPACT_ATOMS: atom_id res chain seq x y z
N MET A 1 -8.62 -6.93 -14.21
CA MET A 1 -7.81 -6.01 -15.04
C MET A 1 -6.50 -5.79 -14.29
N THR A 2 -5.36 -6.19 -14.84
CA THR A 2 -4.05 -5.80 -14.30
C THR A 2 -3.80 -4.38 -14.79
N GLU A 3 -3.98 -3.39 -13.92
CA GLU A 3 -3.60 -2.03 -14.25
C GLU A 3 -2.10 -1.99 -14.57
N GLU A 4 -1.76 -1.45 -15.73
CA GLU A 4 -0.36 -1.29 -16.10
C GLU A 4 0.27 -0.25 -15.18
N LEU A 5 1.24 -0.69 -14.38
CA LEU A 5 2.06 0.21 -13.57
C LEU A 5 2.74 1.24 -14.49
N THR A 6 2.71 2.50 -14.08
CA THR A 6 3.44 3.58 -14.76
C THR A 6 4.95 3.31 -14.71
N LYS A 7 5.71 4.02 -15.55
CA LYS A 7 7.17 3.89 -15.56
C LYS A 7 7.77 4.20 -14.17
N GLU A 8 7.27 5.23 -13.51
CA GLU A 8 7.72 5.63 -12.18
C GLU A 8 7.44 4.52 -11.14
N GLU A 9 6.25 3.95 -11.12
CA GLU A 9 5.90 2.85 -10.21
C GLU A 9 6.76 1.61 -10.42
N ARG A 10 7.08 1.28 -11.68
CA ARG A 10 7.99 0.16 -11.99
C ARG A 10 9.39 0.39 -11.45
N VAL A 11 9.89 1.63 -11.56
CA VAL A 11 11.19 2.03 -11.02
C VAL A 11 11.19 1.94 -9.49
N LEU A 12 10.21 2.56 -8.82
CA LEU A 12 10.08 2.54 -7.36
C LEU A 12 9.99 1.11 -6.82
N ARG A 13 9.18 0.25 -7.47
CA ARG A 13 9.05 -1.16 -7.11
C ARG A 13 10.38 -1.92 -7.23
N MET A 14 11.15 -1.66 -8.28
CA MET A 14 12.46 -2.29 -8.45
C MET A 14 13.48 -1.78 -7.43
N MET A 15 13.55 -0.47 -7.20
CA MET A 15 14.44 0.14 -6.21
C MET A 15 14.15 -0.40 -4.80
N LYS A 16 12.88 -0.42 -4.39
CA LYS A 16 12.43 -0.98 -3.12
C LYS A 16 12.86 -2.43 -2.95
N LYS A 17 12.66 -3.25 -3.99
CA LYS A 17 13.05 -4.67 -3.99
C LYS A 17 14.56 -4.82 -3.79
N VAL A 18 15.36 -4.08 -4.55
CA VAL A 18 16.83 -4.15 -4.46
C VAL A 18 17.31 -3.70 -3.08
N LEU A 19 16.85 -2.57 -2.57
CA LEU A 19 17.22 -2.07 -1.24
C LEU A 19 16.81 -3.04 -0.13
N THR A 20 15.64 -3.66 -0.22
CA THR A 20 15.17 -4.66 0.75
C THR A 20 16.03 -5.92 0.70
N ASN A 21 16.46 -6.35 -0.49
CA ASN A 21 17.39 -7.48 -0.63
C ASN A 21 18.75 -7.14 -0.02
N VAL A 22 19.31 -5.96 -0.30
CA VAL A 22 20.55 -5.50 0.32
C VAL A 22 20.42 -5.48 1.84
N ALA A 23 19.34 -4.93 2.38
CA ALA A 23 19.10 -4.90 3.83
C ALA A 23 19.00 -6.30 4.45
N ARG A 24 18.42 -7.27 3.72
CA ARG A 24 18.34 -8.67 4.15
C ARG A 24 19.70 -9.36 4.11
N ASP A 25 20.45 -9.20 3.03
CA ASP A 25 21.73 -9.86 2.81
C ASP A 25 22.83 -9.30 3.74
N THR A 26 22.72 -8.03 4.10
CA THR A 26 23.64 -7.35 5.02
C THR A 26 23.24 -7.47 6.47
N HIS A 27 22.09 -8.09 6.78
CA HIS A 27 21.63 -8.25 8.14
C HIS A 27 22.64 -9.09 8.96
N ALA A 28 23.34 -8.44 9.88
CA ALA A 28 24.32 -9.11 10.73
C ALA A 28 23.64 -9.91 11.83
N LYS A 29 24.18 -11.10 12.10
CA LYS A 29 23.76 -11.91 13.25
C LYS A 29 24.22 -11.23 14.53
N TRP A 30 23.47 -11.48 15.60
CA TRP A 30 23.77 -10.94 16.93
C TRP A 30 25.21 -11.30 17.35
N GLY A 31 25.98 -10.31 17.78
CA GLY A 31 27.40 -10.46 18.14
C GLY A 31 28.40 -10.32 16.99
N SER A 32 27.96 -10.11 15.74
CA SER A 32 28.83 -9.80 14.60
C SER A 32 28.68 -8.34 14.17
N ALA A 33 29.79 -7.74 13.71
CA ALA A 33 29.77 -6.38 13.17
C ALA A 33 28.94 -6.34 11.88
N HIS A 34 28.13 -5.28 11.72
CA HIS A 34 27.36 -5.06 10.51
C HIS A 34 28.31 -4.73 9.34
N PRO A 35 28.13 -5.33 8.15
CA PRO A 35 29.03 -5.11 7.01
C PRO A 35 28.92 -3.69 6.42
N LEU A 36 27.79 -3.01 6.65
CA LEU A 36 27.59 -1.61 6.29
C LEU A 36 27.78 -0.69 7.50
N SER A 37 28.26 0.54 7.25
CA SER A 37 28.30 1.59 8.27
C SER A 37 26.89 1.98 8.74
N GLN A 38 26.79 2.55 9.94
CA GLN A 38 25.51 3.03 10.46
C GLN A 38 24.88 4.10 9.55
N GLU A 39 25.69 5.03 9.03
CA GLU A 39 25.26 6.05 8.09
C GLU A 39 24.62 5.44 6.82
N THR A 40 25.20 4.36 6.28
CA THR A 40 24.62 3.68 5.11
C THR A 40 23.30 2.99 5.47
N VAL A 41 23.20 2.38 6.65
CA VAL A 41 21.96 1.74 7.13
C VAL A 41 20.85 2.78 7.31
N GLU A 42 21.16 3.95 7.86
CA GLU A 42 20.24 5.07 8.01
C GLU A 42 19.80 5.60 6.64
N GLY A 43 20.74 5.82 5.71
CA GLY A 43 20.42 6.23 4.34
C GLY A 43 19.49 5.25 3.60
N ILE A 44 19.65 3.93 3.81
CA ILE A 44 18.74 2.92 3.25
C ILE A 44 17.34 3.06 3.84
N ARG A 45 17.21 3.30 5.15
CA ARG A 45 15.90 3.50 5.82
C ARG A 45 15.20 4.75 5.29
N ASP A 46 15.92 5.86 5.20
CA ASP A 46 15.38 7.13 4.71
C ASP A 46 14.94 7.01 3.25
N CYS A 47 15.76 6.37 2.41
CA CYS A 47 15.41 6.13 1.01
C CYS A 47 14.15 5.24 0.88
N LEU A 48 14.06 4.15 1.66
CA LEU A 48 12.86 3.31 1.67
C LEU A 48 11.61 4.07 2.15
N ALA A 49 11.74 4.97 3.12
CA ALA A 49 10.64 5.81 3.58
C ALA A 49 10.15 6.76 2.47
N LEU A 50 11.07 7.41 1.75
CA LEU A 50 10.74 8.27 0.60
C LEU A 50 10.06 7.48 -0.53
N ILE A 51 10.55 6.28 -0.84
CA ILE A 51 9.92 5.41 -1.84
C ILE A 51 8.46 5.09 -1.45
N VAL A 52 8.22 4.72 -0.19
CA VAL A 52 6.87 4.39 0.29
C VAL A 52 5.95 5.62 0.26
N ALA A 53 6.46 6.79 0.64
CA ALA A 53 5.70 8.03 0.55
C ALA A 53 5.27 8.31 -0.90
N ARG A 54 6.19 8.16 -1.86
CA ARG A 54 5.89 8.38 -3.27
C ARG A 54 4.96 7.31 -3.87
N GLU A 55 5.14 6.05 -3.50
CA GLU A 55 4.22 4.96 -3.89
C GLU A 55 2.78 5.27 -3.43
N ARG A 56 2.62 5.84 -2.23
CA ARG A 56 1.31 6.24 -1.71
C ARG A 56 0.70 7.40 -2.49
N GLU A 57 1.48 8.44 -2.80
CA GLU A 57 1.02 9.56 -3.63
C GLU A 57 0.51 9.08 -4.99
N LEU A 58 1.28 8.24 -5.67
CA LEU A 58 0.88 7.65 -6.96
C LEU A 58 -0.38 6.78 -6.83
N ALA A 59 -0.50 6.02 -5.74
CA ALA A 59 -1.70 5.22 -5.50
C ALA A 59 -2.95 6.11 -5.32
N GLU A 60 -2.84 7.20 -4.58
CA GLU A 60 -3.91 8.19 -4.39
C GLU A 60 -4.26 8.90 -5.72
N GLU A 61 -3.27 9.32 -6.51
CA GLU A 61 -3.45 9.93 -7.84
C GLU A 61 -4.20 9.00 -8.81
N HIS A 62 -3.92 7.70 -8.76
CA HIS A 62 -4.56 6.69 -9.59
C HIS A 62 -5.88 6.14 -9.01
N GLY A 63 -6.38 6.71 -7.92
CA GLY A 63 -7.64 6.27 -7.29
C GLY A 63 -7.57 4.87 -6.68
N ARG A 64 -6.36 4.39 -6.35
CA ARG A 64 -6.11 3.10 -5.68
C ARG A 64 -5.79 3.35 -4.21
N PRO A 65 -6.77 3.37 -3.31
CA PRO A 65 -6.48 3.59 -1.91
C PRO A 65 -5.66 2.41 -1.35
N MET A 66 -4.49 2.69 -0.78
CA MET A 66 -3.65 1.72 -0.05
C MET A 66 -4.21 1.37 1.35
N ASN A 67 -5.51 1.56 1.58
CA ASN A 67 -6.15 1.47 2.88
C ASN A 67 -6.67 0.07 3.26
N MET A 68 -6.27 -0.97 2.52
CA MET A 68 -6.62 -2.37 2.82
C MET A 68 -5.84 -2.86 4.05
N ARG A 69 -6.18 -2.33 5.22
CA ARG A 69 -5.75 -2.89 6.51
C ARG A 69 -6.35 -4.29 6.63
N PRO A 70 -5.53 -5.33 6.92
CA PRO A 70 -6.06 -6.63 7.27
C PRO A 70 -7.07 -6.51 8.42
N ARG A 71 -8.21 -7.15 8.26
CA ARG A 71 -9.29 -7.23 9.25
C ARG A 71 -9.35 -8.66 9.77
N PHE A 72 -9.74 -8.85 11.03
CA PHE A 72 -10.03 -10.19 11.53
C PHE A 72 -11.36 -10.69 10.93
N ILE A 73 -11.50 -12.01 10.77
CA ILE A 73 -12.70 -12.63 10.16
C ILE A 73 -13.98 -12.41 10.96
N ASP A 74 -13.84 -12.20 12.27
CA ASP A 74 -14.88 -11.97 13.27
C ASP A 74 -15.09 -10.48 13.56
N GLU A 75 -14.34 -9.59 12.91
CA GLU A 75 -14.47 -8.16 13.10
C GLU A 75 -15.80 -7.65 12.51
N PRO A 76 -16.66 -6.98 13.31
CA PRO A 76 -17.93 -6.47 12.83
C PRO A 76 -17.71 -5.39 11.76
N GLN A 77 -18.23 -5.59 10.55
CA GLN A 77 -18.16 -4.60 9.49
C GLN A 77 -19.06 -3.40 9.82
N LYS A 78 -18.48 -2.19 9.79
CA LYS A 78 -19.24 -0.94 9.99
C LYS A 78 -20.21 -0.62 8.85
N GLU A 79 -19.97 -1.18 7.67
CA GLU A 79 -20.75 -0.92 6.47
C GLU A 79 -21.31 -2.25 5.95
N VAL A 80 -22.64 -2.32 5.85
CA VAL A 80 -23.37 -3.46 5.28
C VAL A 80 -23.82 -3.06 3.88
N VAL A 81 -23.29 -3.72 2.86
CA VAL A 81 -23.75 -3.50 1.48
C VAL A 81 -25.10 -4.20 1.32
N VAL A 82 -26.17 -3.41 1.29
CA VAL A 82 -27.53 -3.90 1.00
C VAL A 82 -27.78 -3.80 -0.51
N PRO A 83 -28.21 -4.87 -1.18
CA PRO A 83 -28.65 -4.79 -2.57
C PRO A 83 -29.90 -3.91 -2.64
N ILE A 84 -29.84 -2.84 -3.43
CA ILE A 84 -30.98 -1.95 -3.67
C ILE A 84 -31.55 -2.27 -5.05
N ASP A 85 -32.77 -2.79 -5.07
CA ASP A 85 -33.54 -2.96 -6.30
C ASP A 85 -34.01 -1.60 -6.84
N LYS A 86 -33.68 -1.30 -8.10
CA LYS A 86 -34.08 -0.03 -8.74
C LYS A 86 -35.60 0.21 -8.79
N ALA A 87 -36.38 -0.86 -8.66
CA ALA A 87 -37.83 -0.81 -8.59
C ALA A 87 -38.35 -0.21 -7.27
N SER A 88 -37.67 -0.45 -6.15
CA SER A 88 -38.10 0.07 -4.82
C SER A 88 -37.86 1.58 -4.66
N LEU A 89 -36.91 2.13 -5.42
CA LEU A 89 -36.61 3.57 -5.44
C LEU A 89 -37.64 4.43 -6.21
N ARG A 90 -38.56 3.82 -6.97
CA ARG A 90 -39.56 4.55 -7.78
C ARG A 90 -40.93 4.73 -7.11
N GLY A 91 -41.11 4.26 -5.87
CA GLY A 91 -42.42 4.20 -5.21
C GLY A 91 -42.95 5.49 -4.55
N GLY A 92 -42.26 6.63 -4.67
CA GLY A 92 -42.57 7.85 -3.91
C GLY A 92 -43.12 9.01 -4.73
N LYS A 93 -44.27 8.83 -5.42
CA LYS A 93 -45.14 9.95 -5.83
C LYS A 93 -46.59 9.49 -5.73
N GLN A 94 -47.23 9.80 -4.61
CA GLN A 94 -48.68 9.87 -4.52
C GLN A 94 -49.05 11.35 -4.34
N THR A 95 -49.66 11.87 -5.39
CA THR A 95 -50.41 13.12 -5.51
C THR A 95 -51.80 12.97 -4.89
N ASP A 96 -52.32 14.12 -4.45
CA ASP A 96 -53.64 14.43 -3.84
C ASP A 96 -53.86 14.03 -2.37
#